data_AF-A0A8J5UHS2-F1
#
_entry.id   AF-A0A8J5UHS2-F1
#
_cell.length_a   1.000
_cell.length_b   1.000
_cell.length_c   1.000
_cell.angle_alpha   90.00
_cell.angle_beta   90.00
_cell.angle_gamma   90.00
#
_symmetry.space_group_name_H-M   'P 1'
#
loop_
_entity.id
_entity.type
_entity.pdbx_description
1 polymer ?
#
loop_
_entity_poly.entity_id
_entity_poly.type
_entity_poly.pdbx_seq_one_letter_code
_entity_poly.pdbx_strand_id
1 'polypeptide(L)' 'DIVALIERNRIDEYKSMIMKLMKSAKHIRMTDLLTLSIEALEKRNPVTIQDLKTSIESLIETEYLKREDKDMISYIA' A
#
# COMPACT_ATOMS: atom_id res chain seq x y z
N ASP A 1 -15.46 0.51 19.90
CA ASP A 1 -14.80 1.82 19.81
C ASP A 1 -14.89 2.30 18.36
N ILE A 2 -15.47 3.47 18.13
CA ILE A 2 -15.69 4.02 16.77
C ILE A 2 -14.36 4.46 16.14
N VAL A 3 -13.40 4.95 16.94
CA VAL A 3 -12.12 5.43 16.43
C VAL A 3 -11.33 4.27 15.81
N ALA A 4 -11.24 3.15 16.53
CA ALA A 4 -10.58 1.95 16.03
C ALA A 4 -11.21 1.39 14.75
N LEU A 5 -12.53 1.55 14.57
CA LEU A 5 -13.22 1.16 13.35
C LEU A 5 -12.83 2.05 12.16
N ILE A 6 -12.74 3.36 12.37
CA ILE A 6 -12.33 4.33 11.34
C ILE A 6 -10.89 4.06 10.90
N GLU A 7 -9.99 3.84 11.86
CA GLU A 7 -8.58 3.52 11.57
C GLU A 7 -8.44 2.24 10.76
N ARG A 8 -9.18 1.18 11.14
CA ARG A 8 -9.18 -0.08 10.37
C ARG A 8 -9.67 0.13 8.95
N ASN A 9 -10.78 0.84 8.76
CA ASN A 9 -11.32 1.12 7.43
C ASN A 9 -10.32 1.88 6.55
N ARG A 10 -9.54 2.81 7.13
CA ARG A 10 -8.48 3.52 6.42
C ARG A 10 -7.34 2.59 5.99
N ILE A 11 -6.88 1.71 6.87
CA ILE A 11 -5.84 0.73 6.54
C ILE A 11 -6.32 -0.20 5.42
N ASP A 12 -7.57 -0.64 5.46
CA ASP A 12 -8.15 -1.49 4.42
C ASP A 12 -8.26 -0.73 3.08
N GLU A 13 -8.60 0.55 3.09
CA GLU A 13 -8.57 1.41 1.89
C GLU A 13 -7.16 1.53 1.31
N TYR A 14 -6.14 1.72 2.16
CA TYR A 14 -4.75 1.81 1.73
C TYR A 14 -4.28 0.51 1.08
N LYS A 15 -4.51 -0.63 1.73
CA LYS A 15 -4.19 -1.95 1.20
C LYS A 15 -4.89 -2.22 -0.13
N SER A 16 -6.18 -1.88 -0.22
CA SER A 16 -6.96 -2.04 -1.46
C SER A 16 -6.39 -1.21 -2.62
N MET A 17 -6.00 0.04 -2.35
CA MET A 17 -5.40 0.91 -3.37
C MET A 17 -4.02 0.41 -3.80
N ILE A 18 -3.15 0.05 -2.86
CA ILE A 18 -1.83 -0.51 -3.13
C ILE A 18 -1.95 -1.77 -4.01
N MET A 19 -2.88 -2.66 -3.67
CA MET A 19 -3.16 -3.88 -4.45
C MET A 19 -3.61 -3.55 -5.88
N LYS A 20 -4.46 -2.55 -6.06
CA LYS A 20 -4.92 -2.11 -7.40
C LYS A 20 -3.75 -1.59 -8.24
N LEU A 21 -2.88 -0.76 -7.67
CA LEU A 21 -1.69 -0.24 -8.33
C LEU A 21 -0.73 -1.39 -8.71
N MET A 22 -0.44 -2.29 -7.76
CA MET A 22 0.45 -3.42 -7.96
C MET A 22 -0.06 -4.43 -8.99
N LYS A 23 -1.38 -4.68 -9.02
CA LYS A 23 -1.99 -5.54 -10.04
C LYS A 23 -1.79 -5.01 -11.46
N SER A 24 -1.74 -3.68 -11.63
CA SER A 24 -1.51 -3.03 -12.92
C SER A 24 -0.03 -2.92 -13.26
N ALA A 25 0.82 -2.51 -12.31
CA ALA A 25 2.24 -2.30 -12.55
C ALA A 25 3.04 -3.60 -12.63
N LYS A 26 2.59 -4.65 -11.91
CA LYS A 26 3.25 -5.95 -11.67
C LYS A 26 4.57 -5.86 -10.92
N HIS A 27 5.40 -4.87 -11.22
CA HIS A 27 6.71 -4.65 -10.63
C HIS A 27 7.01 -3.15 -10.58
N ILE A 28 7.40 -2.62 -9.43
CA ILE A 28 7.61 -1.17 -9.24
C ILE A 28 8.58 -0.89 -8.08
N ARG A 29 9.32 0.23 -8.12
CA ARG A 29 10.13 0.65 -6.97
C ARG A 29 9.23 1.03 -5.79
N MET A 30 9.71 0.75 -4.58
CA MET A 30 9.04 1.13 -3.33
C MET A 30 8.74 2.64 -3.29
N THR A 31 9.67 3.49 -3.74
CA THR A 31 9.47 4.95 -3.80
C THR A 31 8.33 5.33 -4.73
N ASP A 32 8.26 4.73 -5.91
CA ASP A 32 7.26 5.05 -6.93
C ASP A 32 5.88 4.55 -6.48
N LEU A 33 5.82 3.37 -5.84
CA LEU A 33 4.60 2.84 -5.23
C LEU A 33 4.06 3.76 -4.13
N LEU A 34 4.93 4.27 -3.26
CA LEU A 34 4.54 5.22 -2.21
C LEU A 34 3.99 6.51 -2.82
N THR A 35 4.69 7.10 -3.80
CA THR A 35 4.23 8.33 -4.48
C THR A 35 2.87 8.13 -5.14
N LEU A 36 2.69 7.06 -5.93
CA LEU A 36 1.42 6.77 -6.59
C LEU A 36 0.28 6.51 -5.60
N SER A 37 0.59 5.87 -4.47
CA SER A 37 -0.40 5.60 -3.42
C SER A 37 -0.85 6.90 -2.74
N ILE A 38 0.07 7.81 -2.45
CA ILE A 38 -0.23 9.14 -1.90
C ILE A 38 -1.12 9.91 -2.88
N GLU A 39 -0.71 10.04 -4.14
CA GLU A 39 -1.48 10.77 -5.17
C GLU A 39 -2.91 10.22 -5.35
N ALA A 40 -3.10 8.91 -5.17
CA ALA A 40 -4.40 8.26 -5.29
C ALA A 40 -5.30 8.48 -4.06
N LEU A 41 -4.72 8.49 -2.85
CA LEU A 41 -5.47 8.46 -1.59
C LEU A 41 -5.62 9.83 -0.93
N GLU A 42 -4.65 10.73 -1.10
CA GLU A 42 -4.61 12.04 -0.43
C GLU A 42 -5.80 12.94 -0.80
N LYS A 43 -6.44 12.67 -1.94
CA LYS A 43 -7.70 13.31 -2.37
C LYS A 43 -8.87 13.11 -1.42
N ARG A 44 -8.83 12.08 -0.57
CA ARG A 44 -9.92 11.70 0.34
C ARG A 44 -9.60 12.05 1.79
N ASN A 45 -8.38 11.77 2.22
CA ASN A 45 -7.91 11.98 3.59
C ASN A 45 -6.39 12.20 3.58
N PRO A 46 -5.81 12.88 4.59
CA PRO A 46 -4.37 12.91 4.78
C PRO A 46 -3.81 11.50 4.92
N VAL A 47 -2.72 11.21 4.20
CA VAL A 47 -2.04 9.92 4.22
C VAL A 47 -0.60 10.13 4.66
N THR A 48 -0.11 9.28 5.57
CA THR A 48 1.30 9.29 5.95
C THR A 48 2.07 8.21 5.20
N ILE A 49 3.34 8.48 4.90
CA ILE A 49 4.25 7.47 4.34
C ILE A 49 4.36 6.26 5.26
N GLN A 50 4.30 6.47 6.59
CA GLN A 50 4.38 5.39 7.57
C GLN A 50 3.22 4.41 7.44
N ASP A 51 1.99 4.89 7.29
CA ASP A 51 0.80 4.04 7.14
C ASP A 51 0.87 3.20 5.87
N LEU A 52 1.37 3.80 4.77
CA LEU A 52 1.56 3.10 3.51
C LEU A 52 2.65 2.04 3.62
N LYS A 53 3.79 2.35 4.26
CA LYS A 53 4.85 1.36 4.51
C LYS A 53 4.31 0.19 5.32
N THR A 54 3.61 0.44 6.43
CA THR A 54 3.00 -0.63 7.25
C THR A 54 1.98 -1.45 6.45
N SER A 55 1.20 -0.81 5.59
CA SER A 55 0.25 -1.50 4.71
C SER A 55 0.95 -2.39 3.68
N ILE A 56 2.06 -1.92 3.09
CA ILE A 56 2.89 -2.69 2.16
C ILE A 56 3.54 -3.87 2.87
N GLU A 57 4.14 -3.67 4.05
CA GLU A 57 4.72 -4.77 4.84
C GLU A 57 3.66 -5.83 5.15
N SER A 58 2.46 -5.42 5.58
CA SER A 58 1.37 -6.36 5.84
C SER A 58 0.96 -7.16 4.57
N LEU A 59 1.02 -6.54 3.39
CA LEU A 59 0.76 -7.23 2.12
C LEU A 59 1.91 -8.15 1.68
N ILE A 60 3.14 -7.87 2.12
CA ILE A 60 4.29 -8.77 1.93
C ILE A 60 4.16 -9.98 2.86
N GLU A 61 3.87 -9.76 4.14
CA GLU A 61 3.67 -10.80 5.15
C GLU A 61 2.53 -11.76 4.79
N THR A 62 1.50 -11.25 4.11
CA THR A 62 0.35 -12.04 3.64
C THR A 62 0.50 -12.55 2.21
N GLU A 63 1.73 -12.51 1.66
CA GLU A 63 2.12 -13.08 0.36
C GLU A 63 1.33 -12.54 -0.84
N TYR A 64 0.78 -11.33 -0.75
CA TYR A 64 0.23 -10.62 -1.93
C TYR A 64 1.33 -9.90 -2.71
N LEU A 65 2.34 -9.41 -2.00
CA LEU A 65 3.48 -8.69 -2.56
C LEU A 65 4.80 -9.37 -2.16
N LYS A 66 5.84 -9.17 -2.95
CA LYS A 66 7.19 -9.62 -2.64
C LYS A 66 8.15 -8.45 -2.71
N ARG A 67 9.01 -8.31 -1.70
CA ARG A 67 10.20 -7.46 -1.84
C ARG A 67 11.27 -8.21 -2.63
N GLU A 68 11.74 -7.58 -3.68
CA GLU A 68 12.87 -8.03 -4.49
C GLU A 68 14.11 -7.18 -4.21
N ASP A 69 15.20 -7.50 -4.89
CA ASP A 69 16.45 -6.75 -4.79
C ASP A 69 16.25 -5.28 -5.20
N LYS A 70 17.05 -4.38 -4.61
CA LYS A 70 17.09 -2.93 -4.94
C LYS A 70 15.75 -2.19 -4.73
N ASP A 71 15.06 -2.47 -3.63
CA ASP A 71 13.80 -1.81 -3.23
C ASP A 71 12.67 -1.96 -4.24
N MET A 72 12.67 -3.04 -5.02
CA MET A 72 11.58 -3.38 -5.92
C MET A 72 10.49 -4.17 -5.18
N ILE A 73 9.24 -3.89 -5.52
CA ILE A 73 8.06 -4.60 -5.03
C ILE A 73 7.40 -5.29 -6.22
N SER A 74 7.16 -6.59 -6.09
CA SER A 74 6.47 -7.43 -7.07
C SER A 74 5.10 -7.84 -6.58
N TYR A 75 4.14 -7.92 -7.50
CA TYR A 75 2.85 -8.53 -7.26
C TYR A 75 2.96 -10.06 -7.42
N ILE A 76 2.49 -10.83 -6.43
CA ILE A 76 2.65 -12.31 -6.42
C ILE A 76 1.56 -13.03 -7.26
N ALA A 77 0.45 -12.37 -7.61
CA ALA A 77 -0.66 -13.05 -8.29
C ALA A 77 -0.54 -13.19 -9.82
#